data_AF-A0A7C2M508-F1
#
_entry.id   AF-A0A7C2M508-F1
#
_cell.length_a   1.000
_cell.length_b   1.000
_cell.length_c   1.000
_cell.angle_alpha   90.00
_cell.angle_beta   90.00
_cell.angle_gamma   90.00
#
_symmetry.space_group_name_H-M   'P 1'
#
loop_
_entity.id
_entity.type
_entity.pdbx_description
1 polymer ?
#
loop_
_entity_poly.entity_id
_entity_poly.type
_entity_poly.pdbx_seq_one_letter_code
_entity_poly.pdbx_strand_id
1 'polypeptide(L)'
;MLALDGYRKGWATRYLREAKAELIAANKTPYMASGFIIEALSKAQASIYYSLGDPTFIVPIIHETISNREKVNDPILNFLVEIEMAIQQLVQNPTRDNEKIMEQAKDIIDFTSEIVELFGVNSS
;
A
#
# COMPACT_ATOMS: atom_id res chain seq x y z
N MET A 1 -20.38 -11.99 -2.75
CA MET A 1 -19.04 -11.60 -2.27
C MET A 1 -18.11 -12.76 -2.56
N LEU A 2 -17.31 -12.69 -3.64
CA LEU A 2 -16.34 -13.74 -3.91
C LEU A 2 -15.27 -13.65 -2.83
N ALA A 3 -15.23 -14.65 -1.96
CA ALA A 3 -14.20 -14.79 -0.94
C ALA A 3 -12.82 -14.55 -1.58
N LEU A 4 -11.92 -13.88 -0.85
CA LEU A 4 -10.52 -13.91 -1.20
C LEU A 4 -10.11 -15.37 -1.37
N ASP A 5 -9.70 -15.72 -2.59
CA ASP A 5 -8.95 -16.95 -2.84
C ASP A 5 -7.76 -16.96 -1.88
N GLY A 6 -7.50 -18.10 -1.24
CA GLY A 6 -6.38 -18.29 -0.32
C GLY A 6 -5.04 -17.80 -0.88
N TYR A 7 -4.86 -17.82 -2.21
CA TYR A 7 -3.74 -17.20 -2.91
C TYR A 7 -3.62 -15.70 -2.61
N ARG A 8 -4.67 -14.92 -2.88
CA ARG A 8 -4.66 -13.46 -2.70
C ARG A 8 -4.55 -13.07 -1.23
N LYS A 9 -5.23 -13.80 -0.34
CA LYS A 9 -5.08 -13.63 1.12
C LYS A 9 -3.65 -13.90 1.60
N GLY A 10 -3.00 -14.93 1.06
CA GLY A 10 -1.60 -15.25 1.34
C GLY A 10 -0.66 -14.12 0.95
N TRP A 11 -0.84 -13.56 -0.25
CA TRP A 11 -0.03 -12.44 -0.73
C TRP A 11 -0.27 -11.16 0.05
N ALA A 12 -1.53 -10.77 0.30
CA ALA A 12 -1.85 -9.59 1.10
C ALA A 12 -1.18 -9.65 2.48
N THR A 13 -1.38 -10.74 3.22
CA THR A 13 -0.77 -10.90 4.55
C THR A 13 0.76 -10.97 4.51
N ARG A 14 1.35 -11.54 3.46
CA ARG A 14 2.80 -11.56 3.26
C ARG A 14 3.35 -10.16 3.06
N TYR A 15 2.79 -9.39 2.13
CA TYR A 15 3.25 -8.05 1.82
C TYR A 15 3.10 -7.11 3.01
N LEU A 16 2.01 -7.22 3.79
CA LEU A 16 1.87 -6.47 5.04
C LEU A 16 2.98 -6.78 6.05
N ARG A 17 3.34 -8.06 6.24
CA ARG A 17 4.45 -8.43 7.14
C ARG A 17 5.77 -7.87 6.67
N GLU A 18 6.05 -7.95 5.36
CA GLU A 18 7.28 -7.41 4.80
C GLU A 18 7.32 -5.89 4.93
N ALA A 19 6.22 -5.18 4.65
CA ALA A 19 6.12 -3.73 4.83
C ALA A 19 6.47 -3.30 6.28
N LYS A 20 5.90 -4.01 7.27
CA LYS A 20 6.23 -3.78 8.69
C LYS A 20 7.70 -4.05 8.99
N ALA A 21 8.29 -5.08 8.41
CA ALA A 21 9.71 -5.39 8.59
C ALA A 21 10.62 -4.30 8.01
N GLU A 22 10.30 -3.77 6.83
CA GLU A 22 11.06 -2.68 6.22
C GLU A 22 10.97 -1.39 7.03
N LEU A 23 9.78 -1.03 7.55
CA LEU A 23 9.64 0.14 8.42
C LEU A 23 10.48 0.01 9.71
N ILE A 24 10.53 -1.19 10.30
CA ILE A 24 11.40 -1.50 11.44
C ILE A 24 12.88 -1.35 11.07
N ALA A 25 13.29 -1.81 9.88
CA ALA A 25 14.65 -1.68 9.38
C ALA A 25 15.04 -0.21 9.16
N ALA A 26 14.11 0.59 8.62
CA ALA A 26 14.28 2.02 8.41
C ALA A 26 14.56 2.75 9.73
N ASN A 27 13.79 2.44 10.78
CA ASN A 27 13.99 3.01 12.12
C ASN A 27 15.32 2.58 12.76
N LYS A 28 15.77 1.34 12.52
CA LYS A 28 17.04 0.81 13.05
C LYS A 28 18.28 1.28 12.28
N THR A 29 18.11 1.74 11.04
CA THR A 29 19.21 2.08 10.14
C THR A 29 19.00 3.47 9.51
N PRO A 30 19.13 4.56 10.27
CA PRO A 30 18.70 5.90 9.83
C PRO A 30 19.32 6.40 8.52
N TYR A 31 20.58 6.02 8.24
CA TYR A 31 21.30 6.43 7.02
C TYR A 31 20.83 5.71 5.74
N MET A 32 20.10 4.60 5.86
CA MET A 32 19.43 3.88 4.76
C MET A 32 17.90 3.97 4.85
N ALA A 33 17.37 4.77 5.78
CA ALA A 33 15.94 4.79 6.10
C ALA A 33 15.07 5.09 4.88
N SER A 34 15.49 6.00 3.99
CA SER A 34 14.72 6.35 2.80
C SER A 34 14.44 5.15 1.89
N GLY A 35 15.44 4.30 1.63
CA GLY A 35 15.26 3.09 0.81
C GLY A 35 14.30 2.10 1.46
N PHE A 36 14.45 1.88 2.76
CA PHE A 36 13.56 1.00 3.52
C PHE A 36 12.12 1.54 3.58
N ILE A 37 11.92 2.86 3.70
CA ILE A 37 10.59 3.47 3.68
C ILE A 37 9.90 3.27 2.32
N ILE A 38 10.63 3.48 1.22
CA ILE A 38 10.10 3.28 -0.14
C ILE A 38 9.66 1.81 -0.33
N GLU A 39 10.48 0.87 0.11
CA GLU A 39 10.16 -0.56 0.09
C GLU A 39 8.94 -0.88 0.97
N ALA A 40 8.85 -0.29 2.16
CA ALA A 40 7.74 -0.48 3.06
C ALA A 40 6.41 -0.01 2.43
N LEU A 41 6.40 1.18 1.84
CA LEU A 41 5.24 1.75 1.15
C LEU A 41 4.82 0.93 -0.06
N SER A 42 5.78 0.50 -0.90
CA SER A 42 5.52 -0.32 -2.09
C SER A 42 4.88 -1.66 -1.70
N LYS A 43 5.36 -2.28 -0.62
CA LYS A 43 4.80 -3.52 -0.08
C LYS A 43 3.42 -3.30 0.54
N ALA A 44 3.20 -2.19 1.25
CA ALA A 44 1.88 -1.85 1.78
C ALA A 44 0.85 -1.68 0.65
N GLN A 45 1.22 -0.98 -0.43
CA GLN A 45 0.39 -0.80 -1.62
C GLN A 45 0.03 -2.15 -2.28
N ALA A 46 1.01 -3.03 -2.48
CA ALA A 46 0.76 -4.37 -3.01
C ALA A 46 -0.21 -5.16 -2.12
N SER A 47 -0.08 -5.05 -0.79
CA SER A 47 -1.01 -5.66 0.15
C SER A 47 -2.45 -5.15 0.00
N ILE A 48 -2.63 -3.84 -0.20
CA ILE A 48 -3.95 -3.23 -0.47
C ILE A 48 -4.55 -3.82 -1.76
N TYR A 49 -3.75 -3.90 -2.84
CA TYR A 49 -4.23 -4.41 -4.12
C TYR A 49 -4.67 -5.87 -4.05
N TYR A 50 -3.89 -6.73 -3.40
CA TYR A 50 -4.27 -8.13 -3.18
C TYR A 50 -5.48 -8.28 -2.24
N SER A 51 -5.70 -7.34 -1.31
CA SER A 51 -6.86 -7.36 -0.42
C SER A 51 -8.16 -7.01 -1.15
N LEU A 52 -8.10 -6.04 -2.07
CA LEU A 52 -9.27 -5.50 -2.76
C LEU A 52 -9.55 -6.15 -4.12
N GLY A 53 -8.56 -6.83 -4.71
CA GLY A 53 -8.74 -7.50 -6.00
C GLY A 53 -7.51 -8.27 -6.45
N ASP A 54 -7.29 -8.33 -7.77
CA ASP A 54 -6.10 -8.92 -8.37
C ASP A 54 -5.25 -7.79 -8.98
N PRO A 55 -4.00 -7.61 -8.52
CA PRO A 55 -3.11 -6.56 -9.02
C PRO A 55 -2.92 -6.54 -10.54
N THR A 56 -3.03 -7.70 -11.19
CA THR A 56 -2.93 -7.83 -12.66
C THR A 56 -3.97 -6.96 -13.39
N PHE A 57 -5.13 -6.77 -12.77
CA PHE A 57 -6.21 -5.94 -13.32
C PHE A 57 -6.27 -4.57 -12.65
N ILE A 58 -6.01 -4.48 -11.34
CA ILE A 58 -6.09 -3.22 -10.59
C ILE A 58 -5.05 -2.21 -11.09
N VAL A 59 -3.78 -2.62 -11.24
CA VAL A 59 -2.68 -1.68 -11.54
C VAL A 59 -2.88 -0.97 -12.88
N PRO A 60 -3.20 -1.66 -14.01
CA PRO A 60 -3.47 -0.98 -15.27
C PRO A 60 -4.61 0.04 -15.18
N ILE A 61 -5.70 -0.29 -14.48
CA ILE A 61 -6.88 0.59 -14.34
C ILE A 61 -6.51 1.86 -13.56
N ILE A 62 -5.77 1.74 -12.46
CA ILE A 62 -5.31 2.89 -11.68
C ILE A 62 -4.43 3.81 -12.54
N HIS A 63 -3.44 3.23 -13.23
CA HIS A 63 -2.52 4.01 -14.07
C HIS A 63 -3.24 4.71 -15.22
N GLU A 64 -4.16 4.03 -15.89
CA GLU A 64 -4.99 4.63 -16.95
C GLU A 64 -5.83 5.78 -16.40
N THR A 65 -6.48 5.57 -15.24
CA THR A 65 -7.32 6.59 -14.59
C THR A 65 -6.52 7.85 -14.24
N ILE A 66 -5.32 7.69 -13.67
CA ILE A 66 -4.41 8.79 -13.35
C ILE A 66 -3.94 9.50 -14.62
N SER A 67 -3.55 8.74 -15.65
CA SER A 67 -3.06 9.27 -16.92
C SER A 67 -4.12 10.09 -17.65
N ASN A 68 -5.36 9.58 -17.70
CA ASN A 68 -6.46 10.23 -18.40
C ASN A 68 -7.08 11.39 -17.60
N ARG A 69 -6.68 11.59 -16.34
CA ARG A 69 -7.25 12.59 -15.41
C ARG A 69 -8.77 12.48 -15.31
N GLU A 70 -9.27 11.24 -15.35
CA GLU A 70 -10.69 10.97 -15.31
C GLU A 70 -11.28 11.34 -13.95
N LYS A 71 -12.49 11.89 -13.95
CA LYS A 71 -13.23 12.08 -12.71
C LYS A 71 -13.68 10.71 -12.21
N VAL A 72 -13.10 10.26 -11.11
CA VAL A 72 -13.43 8.97 -10.51
C VAL A 72 -14.68 9.11 -9.65
N ASN A 73 -15.77 8.44 -10.05
CA ASN A 73 -17.03 8.43 -9.29
C ASN A 73 -17.20 7.15 -8.47
N ASP A 74 -16.47 6.07 -8.81
CA ASP A 74 -16.47 4.84 -8.03
C ASP A 74 -15.61 5.02 -6.76
N PRO A 75 -16.17 4.84 -5.55
CA PRO A 75 -15.44 5.10 -4.31
C PRO A 75 -14.20 4.22 -4.11
N ILE A 76 -14.24 2.96 -4.57
CA ILE A 76 -13.13 2.02 -4.39
C ILE A 76 -11.99 2.38 -5.34
N LEU A 77 -12.31 2.67 -6.60
CA LEU A 77 -11.32 3.14 -7.56
C LEU A 77 -10.72 4.48 -7.12
N ASN A 78 -11.53 5.41 -6.61
CA ASN A 78 -11.05 6.70 -6.13
C ASN A 78 -10.06 6.51 -4.98
N PHE A 79 -10.42 5.67 -4.01
CA PHE A 79 -9.54 5.30 -2.92
C PHE A 79 -8.20 4.70 -3.40
N LEU A 80 -8.24 3.76 -4.34
CA LEU A 80 -7.04 3.12 -4.89
C LEU A 80 -6.13 4.11 -5.63
N VAL A 81 -6.72 5.05 -6.37
CA VAL A 81 -6.00 6.14 -7.06
C VAL A 81 -5.38 7.11 -6.06
N GLU A 82 -6.10 7.50 -5.01
CA GLU A 82 -5.59 8.39 -3.97
C GLU A 82 -4.39 7.77 -3.23
N ILE A 83 -4.45 6.47 -2.92
CA ILE A 83 -3.33 5.75 -2.31
C ILE A 83 -2.11 5.71 -3.23
N GLU A 84 -2.28 5.37 -4.52
CA GLU A 84 -1.19 5.38 -5.50
C GLU A 84 -0.53 6.76 -5.57
N MET A 85 -1.33 7.82 -5.69
CA MET A 85 -0.82 9.18 -5.78
C MET A 85 -0.11 9.62 -4.50
N ALA A 86 -0.65 9.28 -3.32
CA ALA A 86 -0.03 9.61 -2.04
C ALA A 86 1.34 8.92 -1.90
N ILE A 87 1.43 7.64 -2.24
CA ILE A 87 2.69 6.88 -2.20
C ILE A 87 3.69 7.43 -3.23
N GLN A 88 3.25 7.71 -4.47
CA GLN A 88 4.11 8.32 -5.49
C GLN A 88 4.66 9.68 -5.02
N GLN A 89 3.84 10.51 -4.38
CA GLN A 89 4.28 11.81 -3.85
C GLN A 89 5.34 11.64 -2.75
N LEU A 90 5.16 10.67 -1.85
CA LEU A 90 6.13 10.37 -0.78
C LEU A 90 7.47 9.86 -1.34
N VAL A 91 7.42 9.02 -2.39
CA VAL A 91 8.61 8.44 -3.02
C VAL A 91 9.36 9.47 -3.89
N GLN A 92 8.65 10.37 -4.58
CA GLN A 92 9.25 11.36 -5.48
C GLN A 92 9.74 12.61 -4.76
N ASN A 93 9.19 12.93 -3.58
CA ASN A 93 9.67 14.00 -2.71
C ASN A 93 10.10 13.44 -1.35
N PRO A 94 11.22 12.69 -1.28
CA PRO A 94 11.84 12.41 -0.01
C PRO A 94 12.36 13.73 0.55
N THR A 95 11.53 14.40 1.36
CA THR A 95 11.98 15.53 2.18
C THR A 95 13.21 15.11 2.98
N ARG A 96 14.06 16.07 3.35
CA ARG A 96 15.20 15.78 4.26
C ARG A 96 14.77 15.33 5.66
N ASP A 97 13.48 15.28 5.92
CA ASP A 97 12.87 14.98 7.21
C ASP A 97 12.35 13.54 7.21
N ASN A 98 13.30 12.60 7.32
CA ASN A 98 13.01 11.17 7.36
C ASN A 98 12.03 10.82 8.49
N GLU A 99 11.96 11.60 9.58
CA GLU A 99 11.03 11.37 10.69
C GLU A 99 9.58 11.55 10.24
N LYS A 100 9.27 12.64 9.53
CA LYS A 100 7.91 12.87 9.01
C LYS A 100 7.49 11.83 7.98
N ILE A 101 8.40 11.45 7.07
CA ILE A 101 8.08 10.42 6.07
C ILE A 101 7.86 9.08 6.78
N MET A 102 8.64 8.77 7.83
CA MET A 102 8.46 7.56 8.63
C MET A 102 7.07 7.53 9.29
N GLU A 103 6.62 8.64 9.85
CA GLU A 103 5.29 8.76 10.46
C GLU A 103 4.18 8.51 9.42
N GLN A 104 4.26 9.17 8.26
CA GLN A 104 3.30 8.96 7.17
C GLN A 104 3.31 7.53 6.63
N ALA A 105 4.48 6.91 6.52
CA ALA A 105 4.60 5.52 6.10
C ALA A 105 4.03 4.56 7.13
N LYS A 106 4.21 4.84 8.42
CA LYS A 106 3.59 4.09 9.51
C LYS A 106 2.06 4.15 9.41
N ASP A 107 1.50 5.35 9.22
CA ASP A 107 0.04 5.53 9.12
C ASP A 107 -0.55 4.74 7.94
N ILE A 108 0.12 4.75 6.78
CA ILE A 108 -0.29 3.95 5.62
C ILE A 108 -0.24 2.44 5.93
N ILE A 109 0.78 1.97 6.64
CA ILE A 109 0.93 0.55 7.01
C ILE A 109 -0.11 0.11 8.05
N ASP A 110 -0.42 0.98 9.02
CA ASP A 110 -1.45 0.71 10.02
C ASP A 110 -2.82 0.64 9.34
N PHE A 111 -3.14 1.60 8.47
CA PHE A 111 -4.35 1.58 7.67
C PHE A 111 -4.43 0.37 6.70
N THR A 112 -3.29 -0.03 6.10
CA THR A 112 -3.21 -1.28 5.32
C THR A 112 -3.54 -2.50 6.17
N SER A 113 -3.16 -2.50 7.45
CA SER A 113 -3.50 -3.59 8.38
C SER A 113 -5.01 -3.69 8.57
N GLU A 114 -5.69 -2.55 8.75
CA GLU A 114 -7.15 -2.50 8.89
C GLU A 114 -7.86 -3.06 7.63
N ILE A 115 -7.37 -2.73 6.43
CA ILE A 115 -7.90 -3.27 5.17
C ILE A 115 -7.71 -4.79 5.12
N VAL A 116 -6.49 -5.27 5.40
CA VAL A 116 -6.20 -6.72 5.39
C VAL A 116 -7.06 -7.46 6.41
N GLU A 117 -7.35 -6.87 7.56
CA GLU A 117 -8.24 -7.46 8.57
C GLU A 117 -9.70 -7.48 8.08
N LEU A 118 -10.21 -6.34 7.58
CA LEU A 118 -11.58 -6.18 7.11
C LEU A 118 -11.92 -7.13 5.95
N PHE A 119 -10.99 -7.31 5.02
CA PHE A 119 -11.18 -8.17 3.85
C PHE A 119 -10.62 -9.59 4.04
N GLY A 120 -9.64 -9.78 4.93
CA GLY A 120 -8.97 -11.05 5.18
C GLY A 120 -9.65 -11.94 6.23
N VAL A 121 -10.57 -11.43 7.06
CA VAL A 121 -11.23 -12.21 8.12
C VAL A 121 -12.74 -12.34 7.86
N ASN A 122 -13.09 -13.39 7.11
CA ASN A 122 -14.30 -14.21 7.27
C ASN A 122 -14.02 -15.57 6.64
N SER A 123 -13.17 -16.36 7.29
CA SER A 123 -12.99 -17.77 6.95
C SER A 123 -12.59 -18.52 8.22
N SER A 124 -13.63 -18.86 8.98
CA SER A 124 -13.76 -19.93 9.99
C SER A 124 -12.87 -19.90 11.23
#